data_AF-A0A351T089-F1
#
_entry.id   AF-A0A351T089-F1
#
_cell.length_a   1.000
_cell.length_b   1.000
_cell.length_c   1.000
_cell.angle_alpha   90.00
_cell.angle_beta   90.00
_cell.angle_gamma   90.00
#
_symmetry.space_group_name_H-M   'P 1'
#
loop_
_entity.id
_entity.type
_entity.pdbx_description
1 polymer ?
#
loop_
_entity_poly.entity_id
_entity_poly.type
_entity_poly.pdbx_seq_one_letter_code
_entity_poly.pdbx_strand_id
1 'polypeptide(L)'
;RLFAYIGREVTEEQVSWELIRLALMSVADTAIIPMQDLLALGAEARMNRPATAEGNWEWRFTPEQIAPPIIAELAKITELSGRSSA
;
A
#
# COMPACT_ATOMS: atom_id res chain seq x y z
N ARG A 1 10.49 -12.34 11.45
CA ARG A 1 10.97 -12.32 10.04
C ARG A 1 10.83 -10.94 9.42
N LEU A 2 9.64 -10.32 9.41
CA LEU A 2 9.45 -8.97 8.87
C LEU A 2 10.32 -7.92 9.58
N PHE A 3 10.22 -7.80 10.90
CA PHE A 3 11.00 -6.82 11.68
C PHE A 3 12.51 -6.98 11.49
N ALA A 4 13.00 -8.23 11.40
CA ALA A 4 14.40 -8.50 11.11
C ALA A 4 14.82 -8.05 9.69
N TYR A 5 13.90 -8.08 8.71
CA TYR A 5 14.17 -7.61 7.35
C TYR A 5 14.18 -6.08 7.25
N ILE A 6 13.24 -5.41 7.92
CA ILE A 6 13.17 -3.93 7.95
C ILE A 6 14.11 -3.29 8.99
N GLY A 7 14.65 -4.06 9.91
CA GLY A 7 15.59 -3.61 10.94
C GLY A 7 14.96 -2.87 12.14
N ARG A 8 13.63 -2.90 12.28
CA ARG A 8 12.88 -2.27 13.38
C ARG A 8 11.52 -2.92 13.60
N GLU A 9 10.93 -2.69 14.77
CA GLU A 9 9.52 -2.99 15.03
C GLU A 9 8.63 -1.87 14.50
N VAL A 10 7.45 -2.24 14.02
CA VAL A 10 6.42 -1.31 13.51
C VAL A 10 5.04 -1.75 13.97
N THR A 11 4.13 -0.80 14.08
CA THR A 11 2.74 -1.07 14.48
C THR A 11 1.91 -1.60 13.31
N GLU A 12 0.71 -2.11 13.59
CA GLU A 12 -0.21 -2.59 12.56
C GLU A 12 -0.59 -1.48 11.57
N GLU A 13 -0.74 -0.24 12.04
CA GLU A 13 -1.08 0.92 11.20
C GLU A 13 0.08 1.34 10.29
N GLN A 14 1.31 0.96 10.62
CA GLN A 14 2.51 1.29 9.87
C GLN A 14 2.87 0.22 8.83
N VAL A 15 2.45 -1.02 9.04
CA VAL A 15 2.95 -2.17 8.28
C VAL A 15 2.71 -2.05 6.77
N SER A 16 1.56 -1.52 6.37
CA SER A 16 1.22 -1.32 4.95
C SER A 16 2.23 -0.38 4.27
N TRP A 17 2.49 0.77 4.88
CA TRP A 17 3.42 1.77 4.34
C TRP A 17 4.88 1.31 4.34
N GLU A 18 5.29 0.47 5.30
CA GLU A 18 6.62 -0.16 5.25
C GLU A 18 6.75 -1.12 4.07
N LEU A 19 5.71 -1.89 3.75
CA LEU A 19 5.73 -2.79 2.59
C LEU A 19 5.68 -2.01 1.27
N ILE A 20 4.91 -0.92 1.19
CA ILE A 20 4.92 0.01 0.05
C ILE A 20 6.33 0.56 -0.16
N ARG A 21 7.01 0.98 0.91
CA ARG A 21 8.40 1.45 0.84
C ARG A 21 9.33 0.38 0.28
N LEU A 22 9.24 -0.85 0.76
CA LEU A 22 10.08 -1.95 0.26
C LEU A 22 9.82 -2.23 -1.23
N ALA A 23 8.56 -2.22 -1.66
CA ALA A 23 8.19 -2.43 -3.05
C ALA A 23 8.75 -1.34 -3.96
N LEU A 24 8.59 -0.06 -3.58
CA LEU A 24 9.07 1.07 -4.36
C LEU A 24 10.60 1.18 -4.35
N MET A 25 11.28 0.83 -3.25
CA MET A 25 12.75 0.83 -3.18
C MET A 25 13.41 -0.37 -3.87
N SER A 26 12.61 -1.33 -4.38
CA SER A 26 13.16 -2.49 -5.09
C SER A 26 13.77 -2.10 -6.44
N VAL A 27 14.62 -2.98 -6.98
CA VAL A 27 15.21 -2.86 -8.33
C VAL A 27 14.24 -3.25 -9.45
N ALA A 28 12.99 -3.61 -9.14
CA ALA A 28 12.01 -3.98 -10.15
C ALA A 28 11.68 -2.76 -11.02
N ASP A 29 11.56 -2.98 -12.32
CA ASP A 29 11.18 -1.93 -13.28
C ASP A 29 9.82 -1.31 -12.89
N THR A 30 8.82 -2.16 -12.65
CA THR A 30 7.46 -1.75 -12.30
C THR A 30 7.09 -2.23 -10.89
N ALA A 31 6.53 -1.33 -10.08
CA ALA A 31 5.93 -1.62 -8.77
C ALA A 31 4.46 -1.18 -8.77
N ILE A 32 3.54 -2.07 -8.42
CA ILE A 32 2.10 -1.81 -8.37
C ILE A 32 1.62 -1.97 -6.94
N ILE A 33 0.91 -0.97 -6.44
CA ILE A 33 0.38 -0.93 -5.07
C ILE A 33 -1.16 -0.97 -5.14
N PRO A 34 -1.84 -1.90 -4.46
CA PRO A 34 -3.29 -1.86 -4.28
C PRO A 34 -3.75 -0.57 -3.58
N MET A 35 -4.88 0.00 -4.01
CA MET A 35 -5.44 1.19 -3.36
C MET A 35 -5.80 0.94 -1.89
N GLN A 36 -6.18 -0.29 -1.53
CA GLN A 36 -6.44 -0.69 -0.15
C GLN A 36 -5.22 -0.51 0.77
N ASP A 37 -4.03 -0.82 0.25
CA ASP A 37 -2.77 -0.70 1.01
C ASP A 37 -2.39 0.77 1.21
N LEU A 38 -2.58 1.62 0.18
CA LEU A 38 -2.38 3.07 0.27
C LEU A 38 -3.29 3.72 1.33
N LEU A 39 -4.52 3.20 1.46
CA LEU A 39 -5.49 3.63 2.46
C LEU A 39 -5.33 2.92 3.82
N ALA A 40 -4.37 2.01 3.95
CA ALA A 40 -4.10 1.21 5.15
C ALA A 40 -5.35 0.48 5.70
N LEU A 41 -6.17 -0.09 4.81
CA LEU A 41 -7.39 -0.81 5.19
C LEU A 41 -7.13 -2.27 5.56
N GLY A 42 -8.02 -2.85 6.36
CA GLY A 42 -7.94 -4.22 6.81
C GLY A 42 -8.58 -5.22 5.84
N ALA A 43 -8.87 -6.41 6.37
CA ALA A 43 -9.43 -7.53 5.61
C ALA A 43 -10.82 -7.25 5.02
N GLU A 44 -11.57 -6.30 5.59
CA GLU A 44 -12.86 -5.81 5.09
C GLU A 44 -12.76 -5.17 3.70
N ALA A 45 -11.58 -4.67 3.32
CA ALA A 45 -11.35 -4.05 2.02
C ALA A 45 -10.89 -5.04 0.94
N ARG A 46 -10.80 -6.34 1.26
CA ARG A 46 -10.31 -7.36 0.35
C ARG A 46 -11.20 -7.45 -0.89
N MET A 47 -10.60 -7.26 -2.06
CA MET A 47 -11.32 -7.29 -3.33
C MET A 47 -11.89 -8.68 -3.68
N ASN A 48 -11.15 -9.75 -3.41
CA ASN A 48 -11.57 -11.11 -3.77
C ASN A 48 -11.00 -12.15 -2.81
N ARG A 49 -11.83 -13.11 -2.41
CA ARG A 49 -11.47 -14.33 -1.72
C ARG A 49 -11.70 -15.52 -2.67
N PRO A 50 -10.62 -16.12 -3.22
CA PRO A 50 -10.76 -17.27 -4.11
C PRO A 50 -11.59 -18.39 -3.48
N ALA A 51 -12.38 -19.08 -4.31
CA ALA A 51 -13.30 -20.15 -3.93
C ALA A 51 -14.49 -19.74 -3.05
N THR A 52 -14.85 -18.44 -3.00
CA THR A 52 -16.15 -17.98 -2.50
C THR A 52 -17.03 -17.47 -3.64
N ALA A 53 -18.33 -17.74 -3.56
CA ALA A 53 -19.29 -17.36 -4.60
C ALA A 53 -19.82 -15.92 -4.43
N GLU A 54 -19.85 -15.40 -3.21
CA GLU A 54 -20.49 -14.13 -2.84
C GLU A 54 -19.53 -13.22 -2.06
N GLY A 55 -19.82 -11.92 -2.04
CA GLY A 55 -19.05 -10.91 -1.30
C GLY A 55 -17.70 -10.56 -1.90
N ASN A 56 -17.52 -10.78 -3.21
CA ASN A 56 -16.29 -10.45 -3.95
C ASN A 56 -16.55 -9.31 -4.93
N TRP A 57 -15.50 -8.56 -5.27
CA TRP A 57 -15.51 -7.49 -6.27
C TRP A 57 -16.38 -6.27 -5.93
N GLU A 58 -16.80 -6.17 -4.67
CA GLU A 58 -17.69 -5.12 -4.18
C GLU A 58 -16.96 -3.92 -3.57
N TRP A 59 -15.65 -4.05 -3.30
CA TRP A 59 -14.88 -2.99 -2.65
C TRP A 59 -14.79 -1.73 -3.50
N ARG A 60 -15.05 -0.58 -2.85
CA ARG A 60 -14.93 0.75 -3.44
C ARG A 60 -14.38 1.71 -2.39
N PHE A 61 -13.58 2.66 -2.85
CA PHE A 61 -13.18 3.80 -2.03
C PHE A 61 -14.14 4.98 -2.27
N THR A 62 -14.17 5.92 -1.32
CA THR A 62 -14.81 7.23 -1.50
C THR A 62 -13.75 8.31 -1.73
N PRO A 63 -14.04 9.38 -2.49
CA PRO A 63 -13.06 10.44 -2.75
C PRO A 63 -12.44 11.04 -1.48
N GLU A 64 -13.21 11.11 -0.40
CA GLU A 64 -12.78 11.67 0.89
C GLU A 64 -11.68 10.84 1.57
N GLN A 65 -11.57 9.55 1.23
CA GLN A 65 -10.50 8.70 1.73
C GLN A 65 -9.14 9.04 1.12
N ILE A 66 -9.10 9.71 -0.05
CA ILE A 66 -7.87 10.19 -0.68
C ILE A 66 -7.46 11.52 -0.02
N ALA A 67 -6.95 11.43 1.20
CA ALA A 67 -6.59 12.59 1.99
C ALA A 67 -5.24 13.18 1.56
N PRO A 68 -5.02 14.51 1.71
CA PRO A 68 -3.75 15.16 1.37
C PRO A 68 -2.48 14.50 1.96
N PRO A 69 -2.47 13.99 3.21
CA PRO A 69 -1.29 13.31 3.76
C PRO A 69 -0.89 12.04 2.97
N ILE A 70 -1.86 11.28 2.46
CA ILE A 70 -1.61 10.06 1.67
C ILE A 70 -0.95 10.44 0.34
N ILE A 71 -1.47 11.48 -0.31
CA ILE A 71 -0.91 12.01 -1.57
C ILE A 71 0.52 12.49 -1.34
N ALA A 72 0.76 13.25 -0.26
CA ALA A 72 2.08 13.79 0.06
C ALA A 72 3.11 12.69 0.34
N GLU A 73 2.75 11.67 1.14
CA GLU A 73 3.66 10.57 1.44
C GLU A 73 3.92 9.70 0.20
N LEU A 74 2.90 9.44 -0.62
CA LEU A 74 3.06 8.71 -1.88
C LEU A 74 3.97 9.46 -2.87
N ALA A 75 3.78 10.78 -3.03
CA ALA A 75 4.62 11.60 -3.88
C ALA A 75 6.08 11.58 -3.43
N LYS A 76 6.30 11.80 -2.12
CA LYS A 76 7.63 11.77 -1.50
C LYS A 76 8.35 10.44 -1.71
N ILE A 77 7.68 9.31 -1.47
CA ILE A 77 8.34 8.01 -1.60
C ILE A 77 8.57 7.62 -3.06
N THR A 78 7.70 8.07 -3.97
CA THR A 78 7.87 7.89 -5.43
C THR A 78 9.10 8.67 -5.92
N GLU A 79 9.31 9.89 -5.43
CA GLU A 79 10.51 10.69 -5.71
C GLU A 79 11.78 10.04 -5.14
N LEU A 80 11.78 9.68 -3.85
CA LEU A 80 12.92 9.07 -3.17
C LEU A 80 13.36 7.73 -3.79
N SER A 81 12.42 6.99 -4.37
CA SER A 81 12.70 5.71 -5.03
C SER A 81 13.08 5.86 -6.51
N GLY A 82 13.20 7.09 -7.03
CA GLY A 82 13.53 7.32 -8.44
C GLY A 82 12.44 6.89 -9.41
N ARG A 83 11.18 6.87 -8.95
CA ARG A 83 10.00 6.44 -9.73
C ARG A 83 9.10 7.62 -10.14
N SER A 84 9.47 8.85 -9.79
CA SER A 84 8.80 10.04 -10.28
C SER A 84 9.32 10.42 -11.67
N SER A 85 8.43 10.83 -12.55
CA SER A 85 8.81 11.51 -13.79
C SER A 85 9.60 12.79 -13.45
N ALA A 86 10.70 13.03 -14.15
CA ALA A 86 11.45 14.29 -14.08
C ALA A 86 10.67 15.44 -14.73
#